data_AF-A0A378BUD6-F1
#
_entry.id   AF-A0A378BUD6-F1
#
_cell.length_a   1.000
_cell.length_b   1.000
_cell.length_c   1.000
_cell.angle_alpha   90.00
_cell.angle_beta   90.00
_cell.angle_gamma   90.00
#
_symmetry.space_group_name_H-M   'P 1'
#
loop_
_entity.id
_entity.type
_entity.pdbx_description
1 polymer ?
#
loop_
_entity_poly.entity_id
_entity_poly.type
_entity_poly.pdbx_seq_one_letter_code
_entity_poly.pdbx_strand_id
1 'polypeptide(L)'
;MPTNWLPWAWAERKVNYRLRDWGVSRQRYWGAPIPMVTLEDGTVLPTPEDQLPVILPEDVVMDGITSPIKADPEWAKTTVNGQPALRETDTFDTFMESSWYYARYTCPQYQEGMLDSKAANYWLPVDIYIGGIEHAIMHLLYFRFFHKLMRDAGMVNSDEPAKQLLCQGMVLADAFYYVGENGERNWVSPVDAIVERDEKGRIVKAKDAAGHELVYTGMSKMSKSKNNGNRPAGDG
;
A
#
# COMPACT_ATOMS: atom_id res chain seq x y z
N MET A 1 28.98 22.50 11.22
CA MET A 1 29.59 23.42 12.18
C MET A 1 29.81 22.67 13.50
N PRO A 2 31.01 22.69 14.09
CA PRO A 2 31.21 22.10 15.40
C PRO A 2 30.40 22.88 16.43
N THR A 3 29.51 22.23 17.17
CA THR A 3 28.64 22.83 18.20
C THR A 3 29.40 23.25 19.47
N ASN A 4 30.73 23.38 19.42
CA ASN A 4 31.61 23.55 20.58
C ASN A 4 31.67 24.99 21.14
N TRP A 5 30.97 25.93 20.53
CA TRP A 5 30.93 27.35 20.92
C TRP A 5 29.72 27.75 21.78
N LEU A 6 28.73 26.87 21.97
CA LEU A 6 27.60 27.13 22.87
C LEU A 6 27.92 26.55 24.26
N PRO A 7 27.78 27.32 25.36
CA PRO A 7 27.95 26.79 26.71
C PRO A 7 26.97 25.64 26.97
N TRP A 8 27.44 24.55 27.58
CA TRP A 8 26.65 23.33 27.85
C TRP A 8 25.40 23.55 28.71
N ALA A 9 25.23 24.72 29.32
CA ALA A 9 24.06 25.08 30.11
C ALA A 9 22.84 25.52 29.27
N TRP A 10 23.02 25.85 27.98
CA TRP A 10 21.97 26.44 27.13
C TRP A 10 21.66 25.66 25.85
N ALA A 11 22.42 24.59 25.56
CA ALA A 11 22.18 23.74 24.41
C ALA A 11 22.75 22.34 24.62
N GLU A 12 22.05 21.34 24.10
CA GLU A 12 22.53 19.96 24.00
C GLU A 12 22.59 19.49 22.53
N ARG A 13 23.49 18.54 22.24
CA ARG A 13 23.58 17.95 20.90
C ARG A 13 22.39 17.00 20.71
N LYS A 14 21.65 17.21 19.62
CA LYS A 14 20.51 16.37 19.26
C LYS A 14 20.63 15.86 17.83
N VAL A 15 20.50 14.56 17.65
CA VAL A 15 20.35 13.93 16.33
C VAL A 15 18.89 14.06 15.90
N ASN A 16 18.65 14.48 14.66
CA ASN A 16 17.31 14.58 14.07
C ASN A 16 17.28 13.83 12.74
N TYR A 17 16.11 13.26 12.43
CA TYR A 17 15.85 12.58 11.17
C TYR A 17 14.77 13.34 10.39
N ARG A 18 14.91 13.34 9.05
CA ARG A 18 13.83 13.79 8.16
C ARG A 18 12.70 12.76 8.07
N LEU A 19 13.03 11.48 8.25
CA LEU A 19 12.07 10.39 8.31
C LEU A 19 11.07 10.64 9.46
N ARG A 20 9.80 10.41 9.18
CA ARG A 20 8.72 10.46 10.16
C ARG A 20 8.22 9.04 10.41
N ASP A 21 7.53 8.85 11.51
CA ASP A 21 6.86 7.59 11.81
C ASP A 21 5.82 7.26 10.75
N TRP A 22 5.60 5.97 10.54
CA TRP A 22 4.66 5.47 9.55
C TRP A 22 3.24 5.52 10.09
N GLY A 23 2.42 6.41 9.52
CA GLY A 23 0.98 6.44 9.78
C GLY A 23 0.26 5.30 9.06
N VAL A 24 -0.09 4.26 9.80
CA VAL A 24 -0.68 3.02 9.25
C VAL A 24 -2.22 3.04 9.18
N SER A 25 -2.90 3.99 9.83
CA SER A 25 -4.37 4.04 9.82
C SER A 25 -4.92 4.67 8.53
N ARG A 26 -6.02 4.11 8.01
CA ARG A 26 -6.76 4.61 6.86
C ARG A 26 -8.26 4.58 7.15
N GLN A 27 -8.94 5.70 6.90
CA GLN A 27 -10.41 5.80 6.94
C GLN A 27 -11.03 5.26 5.64
N ARG A 28 -10.65 4.02 5.27
CA ARG A 28 -11.13 3.31 4.08
C ARG A 28 -11.61 1.93 4.51
N TYR A 29 -12.63 1.42 3.84
CA TYR A 29 -13.19 0.11 4.15
C TYR A 29 -12.30 -1.04 3.69
N TRP A 30 -11.77 -0.97 2.47
CA TRP A 30 -11.06 -2.10 1.86
C TRP A 30 -9.61 -2.19 2.34
N GLY A 31 -9.41 -2.85 3.48
CA GLY A 31 -8.12 -3.13 4.10
C GLY A 31 -8.29 -4.01 5.34
N ALA A 32 -7.19 -4.53 5.89
CA ALA A 32 -7.24 -5.32 7.12
C ALA A 32 -7.67 -4.42 8.30
N PRO A 33 -8.71 -4.78 9.09
CA PRO A 33 -9.10 -4.02 10.27
C PRO A 33 -7.97 -3.93 11.30
N ILE A 34 -7.80 -2.74 11.90
CA ILE A 34 -6.79 -2.54 12.94
C ILE A 34 -7.23 -3.26 14.22
N PRO A 35 -6.44 -4.18 14.80
CA PRO A 35 -6.83 -4.98 15.95
C PRO A 35 -6.65 -4.21 17.27
N MET A 36 -7.39 -3.10 17.41
CA MET A 36 -7.47 -2.29 18.61
C MET A 36 -8.93 -2.16 19.05
N VAL A 37 -9.15 -2.06 20.36
CA VAL A 37 -10.47 -1.89 20.98
C VAL A 37 -10.42 -0.79 22.03
N THR A 38 -11.52 -0.07 22.18
CA THR A 38 -11.72 0.98 23.20
C THR A 38 -12.80 0.54 24.16
N LEU A 39 -12.50 0.51 25.47
CA LEU A 39 -13.50 0.24 26.51
C LEU A 39 -14.40 1.46 26.75
N GLU A 40 -15.51 1.26 27.46
CA GLU A 40 -16.42 2.35 27.84
C GLU A 40 -15.75 3.46 28.68
N ASP A 41 -14.72 3.12 29.45
CA ASP A 41 -13.96 4.09 30.25
C ASP A 41 -12.94 4.91 29.42
N GLY A 42 -12.83 4.64 28.11
CA GLY A 42 -11.91 5.30 27.19
C GLY A 42 -10.52 4.65 27.10
N THR A 43 -10.27 3.57 27.84
CA THR A 43 -9.01 2.82 27.75
C THR A 43 -8.90 2.13 26.39
N VAL A 44 -7.75 2.29 25.73
CA VAL A 44 -7.44 1.65 24.44
C VAL A 44 -6.47 0.50 24.67
N LEU A 45 -6.80 -0.68 24.15
CA LEU A 45 -5.99 -1.89 24.25
C LEU A 45 -6.00 -2.68 22.92
N PRO A 46 -5.02 -3.55 22.68
CA PRO A 46 -5.08 -4.48 21.55
C PRO A 46 -6.28 -5.42 21.66
N THR A 47 -6.82 -5.82 20.52
CA THR A 47 -7.82 -6.91 20.46
C THR A 47 -7.22 -8.19 21.08
N PRO A 48 -7.92 -8.85 22.00
CA PRO A 48 -7.47 -10.12 22.58
C PRO A 48 -7.18 -11.20 21.51
N GLU A 49 -6.21 -12.09 21.79
CA GLU A 49 -5.79 -13.13 20.83
C GLU A 49 -6.92 -14.08 20.42
N ASP A 50 -7.85 -14.38 21.34
CA ASP A 50 -9.02 -15.23 21.09
C ASP A 50 -10.09 -14.58 20.21
N GLN A 51 -9.95 -13.28 19.91
CA GLN A 51 -10.80 -12.52 19.01
C GLN A 51 -10.13 -12.19 17.67
N LEU A 52 -8.92 -12.71 17.43
CA LEU A 52 -8.24 -12.60 16.15
C LEU A 52 -8.61 -13.76 15.21
N PRO A 53 -8.71 -13.52 13.90
CA PRO A 53 -8.63 -12.22 13.22
C PRO A 53 -9.91 -11.39 13.37
N VAL A 54 -9.78 -10.05 13.37
CA VAL A 54 -10.93 -9.16 13.18
C VAL A 54 -11.33 -9.20 11.70
N ILE A 55 -12.35 -9.98 11.39
CA ILE A 55 -12.78 -10.22 10.00
C ILE A 55 -13.47 -8.98 9.44
N LEU A 56 -12.98 -8.50 8.28
CA LEU A 56 -13.67 -7.50 7.49
C LEU A 56 -14.89 -8.16 6.82
N PRO A 57 -16.12 -7.64 7.00
CA PRO A 57 -17.30 -8.24 6.40
C PRO A 57 -17.30 -7.99 4.90
N GLU A 58 -17.32 -9.02 4.06
CA GLU A 58 -17.22 -8.88 2.59
C GLU A 58 -18.56 -8.54 1.91
N ASP A 59 -19.69 -8.94 2.51
CA ASP A 59 -21.03 -8.65 2.01
C ASP A 59 -21.51 -7.28 2.52
N VAL A 60 -21.16 -6.22 1.77
CA VAL A 60 -21.50 -4.84 2.11
C VAL A 60 -22.01 -4.06 0.91
N VAL A 61 -22.87 -3.08 1.18
CA VAL A 61 -23.31 -2.09 0.18
C VAL A 61 -22.47 -0.82 0.36
N MET A 62 -21.78 -0.40 -0.70
CA MET A 62 -20.99 0.84 -0.69
C MET A 62 -21.84 2.03 -1.14
N ASP A 63 -21.98 3.03 -0.27
CA ASP A 63 -22.66 4.30 -0.58
C ASP A 63 -21.71 5.35 -1.22
N GLY A 64 -20.41 5.08 -1.23
CA GLY A 64 -19.35 5.94 -1.77
C GLY A 64 -18.91 7.09 -0.85
N ILE A 65 -19.53 7.27 0.32
CA ILE A 65 -19.30 8.38 1.25
C ILE A 65 -18.62 7.87 2.52
N THR A 66 -19.17 6.82 3.13
CA THR A 66 -18.74 6.32 4.44
C THR A 66 -18.29 4.86 4.33
N SER A 67 -17.26 4.49 5.09
CA SER A 67 -16.89 3.08 5.24
C SER A 67 -18.07 2.27 5.78
N PRO A 68 -18.48 1.14 5.18
CA PRO A 68 -19.61 0.35 5.67
C PRO A 68 -19.48 -0.08 7.14
N ILE A 69 -18.27 -0.45 7.58
CA ILE A 69 -17.98 -0.82 8.99
C ILE A 69 -18.03 0.37 9.97
N LYS A 70 -18.04 1.60 9.46
CA LYS A 70 -18.24 2.81 10.25
C LYS A 70 -19.71 3.25 10.21
N ALA A 71 -20.41 2.99 9.12
CA ALA A 71 -21.83 3.27 8.96
C ALA A 71 -22.70 2.32 9.79
N ASP A 72 -22.27 1.06 9.94
CA ASP A 72 -22.91 0.07 10.80
C ASP A 72 -22.31 0.10 12.23
N PRO A 73 -22.98 0.72 13.21
CA PRO A 73 -22.47 0.78 14.57
C PRO A 73 -22.47 -0.58 15.27
N GLU A 74 -23.20 -1.59 14.78
CA GLU A 74 -23.21 -2.92 15.38
C GLU A 74 -21.92 -3.69 15.10
N TRP A 75 -21.29 -3.48 13.93
CA TRP A 75 -20.02 -4.14 13.59
C TRP A 75 -18.90 -3.80 14.58
N ALA A 76 -18.85 -2.55 15.04
CA ALA A 76 -17.82 -2.09 15.96
C ALA A 76 -18.03 -2.63 17.39
N LYS A 77 -19.26 -3.01 17.78
CA LYS A 77 -19.54 -3.48 19.15
C LYS A 77 -18.89 -4.82 19.42
N THR A 78 -18.25 -4.94 20.56
CA THR A 78 -17.66 -6.19 21.05
C THR A 78 -17.63 -6.22 22.57
N THR A 79 -17.06 -7.28 23.13
CA THR A 79 -16.92 -7.46 24.58
C THR A 79 -15.51 -7.94 24.89
N VAL A 80 -14.84 -7.27 25.82
CA VAL A 80 -13.50 -7.63 26.28
C VAL A 80 -13.50 -7.71 27.79
N ASN A 81 -13.05 -8.83 28.34
CA ASN A 81 -13.06 -9.10 29.79
C ASN A 81 -14.45 -8.92 30.44
N GLY A 82 -15.52 -9.25 29.71
CA GLY A 82 -16.90 -9.09 30.16
C GLY A 82 -17.43 -7.65 30.13
N GLN A 83 -16.65 -6.68 29.66
CA GLN A 83 -17.07 -5.29 29.52
C GLN A 83 -17.38 -4.95 28.05
N PRO A 84 -18.38 -4.11 27.78
CA PRO A 84 -18.61 -3.60 26.43
C PRO A 84 -17.40 -2.82 25.91
N ALA A 85 -17.10 -2.98 24.64
CA ALA A 85 -16.01 -2.30 23.97
C ALA A 85 -16.36 -2.01 22.50
N LEU A 86 -15.62 -1.10 21.88
CA LEU A 86 -15.73 -0.75 20.47
C LEU A 86 -14.42 -1.07 19.74
N ARG A 87 -14.51 -1.82 18.65
CA ARG A 87 -13.42 -2.09 17.71
C ARG A 87 -13.05 -0.83 16.94
N GLU A 88 -11.78 -0.67 16.62
CA GLU A 88 -11.33 0.33 15.66
C GLU A 88 -11.98 0.07 14.28
N THR A 89 -12.42 1.14 13.63
CA THR A 89 -13.08 1.10 12.31
C THR A 89 -12.15 1.51 11.17
N ASP A 90 -10.97 2.04 11.50
CA ASP A 90 -9.90 2.25 10.54
C ASP A 90 -9.25 0.92 10.12
N THR A 91 -8.76 0.90 8.89
CA THR A 91 -8.02 -0.23 8.33
C THR A 91 -6.54 0.11 8.13
N PHE A 92 -5.71 -0.91 7.97
CA PHE A 92 -4.30 -0.72 7.69
C PHE A 92 -4.04 -0.13 6.29
N ASP A 93 -2.99 0.68 6.21
CA ASP A 93 -2.31 1.05 4.98
C ASP A 93 -1.87 -0.20 4.21
N THR A 94 -2.11 -0.25 2.90
CA THR A 94 -1.83 -1.45 2.09
C THR A 94 -0.33 -1.80 1.96
N PHE A 95 0.54 -0.88 2.40
CA PHE A 95 1.95 -1.19 2.61
C PHE A 95 2.18 -2.19 3.75
N MET A 96 1.23 -2.37 4.68
CA MET A 96 1.31 -3.36 5.75
C MET A 96 1.45 -4.77 5.18
N GLU A 97 0.57 -5.18 4.27
CA GLU A 97 0.60 -6.53 3.69
C GLU A 97 1.80 -6.76 2.79
N SER A 98 2.15 -5.75 1.97
CA SER A 98 3.30 -5.84 1.06
C SER A 98 4.66 -5.77 1.77
N SER A 99 4.71 -5.42 3.06
CA SER A 99 5.97 -5.35 3.80
C SER A 99 6.53 -6.70 4.25
N TRP A 100 5.74 -7.79 4.24
CA TRP A 100 6.18 -9.09 4.76
C TRP A 100 5.76 -10.32 3.93
N TYR A 101 4.99 -10.13 2.85
CA TYR A 101 4.51 -11.23 1.99
C TYR A 101 5.63 -12.17 1.48
N TYR A 102 6.81 -11.64 1.18
CA TYR A 102 7.98 -12.41 0.73
C TYR A 102 8.41 -13.48 1.74
N ALA A 103 8.30 -13.17 3.04
CA ALA A 103 8.60 -14.12 4.10
C ALA A 103 7.47 -15.14 4.23
N ARG A 104 6.20 -14.71 4.09
CA ARG A 104 5.05 -15.61 4.16
C ARG A 104 5.02 -16.63 3.02
N TYR A 105 5.54 -16.31 1.85
CA TYR A 105 5.69 -17.27 0.75
C TYR A 105 6.54 -18.50 1.10
N THR A 106 7.41 -18.41 2.10
CA THR A 106 8.21 -19.56 2.56
C THR A 106 7.37 -20.61 3.29
N CYS A 107 6.22 -20.21 3.86
CA CYS A 107 5.36 -21.05 4.69
C CYS A 107 3.87 -20.61 4.63
N PRO A 108 3.24 -20.56 3.44
CA PRO A 108 1.96 -19.87 3.25
C PRO A 108 0.79 -20.52 3.99
N GLN A 109 0.86 -21.83 4.22
CA GLN A 109 -0.19 -22.63 4.88
C GLN A 109 0.06 -22.84 6.39
N TYR A 110 1.09 -22.20 6.97
CA TYR A 110 1.43 -22.36 8.38
C TYR A 110 0.40 -21.69 9.29
N GLN A 111 -0.19 -22.43 10.25
CA GLN A 111 -1.33 -21.95 11.05
C GLN A 111 -0.98 -21.61 12.50
N GLU A 112 0.22 -21.98 12.98
CA GLU A 112 0.62 -21.83 14.39
C GLU A 112 1.25 -20.46 14.67
N GLY A 113 1.39 -19.60 13.65
CA GLY A 113 1.95 -18.27 13.79
C GLY A 113 2.15 -17.56 12.45
N MET A 114 2.80 -16.40 12.51
CA MET A 114 3.07 -15.59 11.33
C MET A 114 4.03 -16.28 10.35
N LEU A 115 5.06 -16.97 10.85
CA LEU A 115 6.07 -17.68 10.05
C LEU A 115 6.53 -18.97 10.75
N ASP A 116 6.76 -20.03 9.97
CA ASP A 116 7.65 -21.11 10.38
C ASP A 116 9.09 -20.63 10.18
N SER A 117 9.78 -20.33 11.28
CA SER A 117 11.14 -19.78 11.25
C SER A 117 12.14 -20.72 10.58
N LYS A 118 11.92 -22.05 10.57
CA LYS A 118 12.82 -22.98 9.87
C LYS A 118 12.69 -22.81 8.36
N ALA A 119 11.46 -22.80 7.85
CA ALA A 119 11.18 -22.57 6.44
C ALA A 119 11.63 -21.17 5.99
N ALA A 120 11.35 -20.14 6.80
CA ALA A 120 11.74 -18.77 6.49
C ALA A 120 13.27 -18.62 6.38
N ASN A 121 14.03 -19.15 7.34
CA ASN A 121 15.49 -19.07 7.35
C ASN A 121 16.18 -19.95 6.30
N TYR A 122 15.48 -20.95 5.75
CA TYR A 122 16.00 -21.73 4.63
C TYR A 122 16.00 -20.91 3.32
N TRP A 123 14.94 -20.14 3.08
CA TRP A 123 14.75 -19.37 1.84
C TRP A 123 15.28 -17.93 1.92
N LEU A 124 15.27 -17.32 3.09
CA LEU A 124 15.67 -15.93 3.28
C LEU A 124 17.17 -15.79 3.59
N PRO A 125 17.80 -14.69 3.15
CA PRO A 125 17.20 -13.55 2.44
C PRO A 125 17.01 -13.81 0.94
N VAL A 126 16.08 -13.07 0.32
CA VAL A 126 15.82 -13.15 -1.13
C VAL A 126 17.10 -12.87 -1.91
N ASP A 127 17.50 -13.77 -2.80
CA ASP A 127 18.74 -13.58 -3.57
C ASP A 127 18.64 -12.40 -4.54
N ILE A 128 17.56 -12.34 -5.32
CA ILE A 128 17.27 -11.22 -6.23
C ILE A 128 15.81 -10.78 -6.10
N TYR A 129 15.62 -9.50 -5.78
CA TYR A 129 14.32 -8.85 -5.75
C TYR A 129 14.19 -7.92 -6.96
N ILE A 130 13.14 -8.12 -7.76
CA ILE A 130 12.93 -7.38 -9.02
C ILE A 130 11.68 -6.51 -8.87
N GLY A 131 11.80 -5.21 -9.08
CA GLY A 131 10.69 -4.27 -8.89
C GLY A 131 10.96 -2.91 -9.52
N GLY A 132 9.91 -2.16 -9.84
CA GLY A 132 10.08 -0.85 -10.47
C GLY A 132 10.71 0.18 -9.51
N ILE A 133 11.51 1.11 -10.05
CA ILE A 133 12.20 2.14 -9.28
C ILE A 133 11.24 3.06 -8.49
N GLU A 134 9.97 3.13 -8.87
CA GLU A 134 8.92 3.86 -8.15
C GLU A 134 8.74 3.40 -6.70
N HIS A 135 9.19 2.20 -6.34
CA HIS A 135 9.07 1.62 -5.01
C HIS A 135 10.28 1.94 -4.09
N ALA A 136 11.24 2.74 -4.56
CA ALA A 136 12.53 2.96 -3.89
C ALA A 136 12.45 3.49 -2.45
N ILE A 137 11.53 4.40 -2.15
CA ILE A 137 11.53 5.15 -0.87
C ILE A 137 10.43 4.67 0.10
N MET A 138 9.31 4.16 -0.39
CA MET A 138 8.20 3.69 0.45
C MET A 138 8.30 2.18 0.67
N HIS A 139 7.74 1.39 -0.25
CA HIS A 139 7.71 -0.07 -0.18
C HIS A 139 9.04 -0.69 0.24
N LEU A 140 10.15 -0.38 -0.45
CA LEU A 140 11.45 -0.97 -0.13
C LEU A 140 11.98 -0.56 1.25
N LEU A 141 11.60 0.61 1.77
CA LEU A 141 11.96 1.00 3.13
C LEU A 141 11.11 0.24 4.16
N TYR A 142 9.80 0.13 3.94
CA TYR A 142 8.90 -0.62 4.84
C TYR A 142 9.21 -2.12 4.85
N PHE A 143 9.51 -2.70 3.69
CA PHE A 143 10.01 -4.07 3.52
C PHE A 143 11.26 -4.35 4.37
N ARG A 144 12.24 -3.45 4.35
CA ARG A 144 13.45 -3.56 5.20
C ARG A 144 13.15 -3.35 6.67
N PHE A 145 12.30 -2.38 7.00
CA PHE A 145 11.87 -2.11 8.37
C PHE A 145 11.16 -3.33 8.98
N PHE A 146 10.19 -3.91 8.27
CA PHE A 146 9.44 -5.07 8.71
C PHE A 146 10.30 -6.32 8.83
N HIS A 147 11.29 -6.50 7.95
CA HIS A 147 12.27 -7.58 8.10
C HIS A 147 13.02 -7.49 9.43
N LYS A 148 13.48 -6.29 9.80
CA LYS A 148 14.19 -6.06 11.07
C LYS A 148 13.28 -6.26 12.27
N LEU A 149 12.01 -5.84 12.19
CA LEU A 149 11.02 -6.17 13.23
C LEU A 149 10.83 -7.68 13.38
N MET A 150 10.72 -8.42 12.26
CA MET A 150 10.59 -9.88 12.30
C MET A 150 11.84 -10.55 12.87
N ARG A 151 13.02 -10.03 12.56
CA ARG A 151 14.30 -10.50 13.13
C ARG A 151 14.34 -10.26 14.64
N ASP A 152 13.97 -9.06 15.07
CA ASP A 152 13.99 -8.69 16.49
C ASP A 152 12.93 -9.45 17.30
N ALA A 153 11.85 -9.91 16.65
CA ALA A 153 10.88 -10.85 17.20
C ALA A 153 11.30 -12.34 17.11
N GLY A 154 12.51 -12.64 16.60
CA GLY A 154 13.06 -13.99 16.53
C GLY A 154 12.51 -14.88 15.40
N MET A 155 11.79 -14.31 14.43
CA MET A 155 11.18 -15.08 13.34
C MET A 155 12.12 -15.36 12.17
N VAL A 156 13.14 -14.49 11.96
CA VAL A 156 14.15 -14.60 10.90
C VAL A 156 15.55 -14.27 11.44
N ASN A 157 16.60 -14.80 10.80
CA ASN A 157 17.98 -14.73 11.26
C ASN A 157 18.89 -13.87 10.35
N SER A 158 18.31 -12.99 9.53
CA SER A 158 19.03 -12.09 8.63
C SER A 158 18.68 -10.62 8.91
N ASP A 159 19.60 -9.72 8.56
CA ASP A 159 19.44 -8.28 8.80
C ASP A 159 18.69 -7.55 7.68
N GLU A 160 18.82 -8.04 6.46
CA GLU A 160 18.23 -7.45 5.27
C GLU A 160 17.45 -8.52 4.50
N PRO A 161 16.26 -8.18 3.99
CA PRO A 161 15.37 -9.15 3.35
C PRO A 161 15.80 -9.59 1.95
N ALA A 162 16.70 -8.85 1.29
CA ALA A 162 17.17 -9.16 -0.06
C ALA A 162 18.66 -8.83 -0.24
N LYS A 163 19.40 -9.67 -0.98
CA LYS A 163 20.82 -9.48 -1.30
C LYS A 163 21.02 -8.53 -2.48
N GLN A 164 20.26 -8.74 -3.55
CA GLN A 164 20.30 -7.93 -4.76
C GLN A 164 18.93 -7.35 -5.08
N LEU A 165 18.89 -6.07 -5.45
CA LEU A 165 17.73 -5.40 -6.01
C LEU A 165 17.99 -5.07 -7.47
N LEU A 166 17.13 -5.54 -8.37
CA LEU A 166 17.15 -5.16 -9.78
C LEU A 166 15.94 -4.29 -10.08
N CYS A 167 16.19 -3.01 -10.36
CA CYS A 167 15.13 -2.08 -10.74
C CYS A 167 14.92 -2.08 -12.25
N GLN A 168 13.83 -2.70 -12.73
CA GLN A 168 13.50 -2.62 -14.15
C GLN A 168 13.06 -1.21 -14.55
N GLY A 169 13.33 -0.84 -15.80
CA GLY A 169 12.81 0.39 -16.40
C GLY A 169 11.28 0.39 -16.49
N MET A 170 10.69 1.57 -16.49
CA MET A 170 9.24 1.70 -16.65
C MET A 170 8.82 1.37 -18.07
N VAL A 171 7.78 0.56 -18.21
CA VAL A 171 7.05 0.46 -19.47
C VAL A 171 6.11 1.67 -19.56
N LEU A 172 6.32 2.50 -20.56
CA LEU A 172 5.57 3.72 -20.79
C LEU A 172 4.54 3.51 -21.90
N ALA A 173 3.41 4.18 -21.78
CA ALA A 173 2.42 4.31 -22.83
C ALA A 173 1.88 5.73 -22.87
N ASP A 174 1.41 6.15 -24.04
CA ASP A 174 0.62 7.37 -24.18
C ASP A 174 -0.61 7.30 -23.25
N ALA A 175 -1.14 8.43 -22.80
CA ALA A 175 -2.33 8.46 -21.97
C ALA A 175 -3.28 9.58 -22.41
N PHE A 176 -4.54 9.22 -22.59
CA PHE A 176 -5.59 10.07 -23.14
C PHE A 176 -6.80 10.10 -22.22
N TYR A 177 -7.50 11.24 -22.16
CA TYR A 177 -8.81 11.32 -21.52
C TYR A 177 -9.71 12.33 -22.23
N TYR A 178 -11.02 12.21 -22.05
CA TYR A 178 -11.97 13.30 -22.33
C TYR A 178 -12.68 13.72 -21.05
N VAL A 179 -13.29 14.90 -21.06
CA VAL A 179 -14.08 15.42 -19.94
C VAL A 179 -15.55 15.08 -20.19
N GLY A 180 -16.14 14.29 -19.28
CA GLY A 180 -17.57 13.95 -19.35
C GLY A 180 -18.46 15.14 -18.97
N GLU A 181 -19.78 14.99 -19.15
CA GLU A 181 -20.76 16.05 -18.83
C GLU A 181 -20.73 16.46 -17.34
N ASN A 182 -20.35 15.53 -16.46
CA ASN A 182 -20.18 15.75 -15.02
C ASN A 182 -18.81 16.38 -14.65
N GLY A 183 -17.95 16.69 -15.63
CA GLY A 183 -16.60 17.21 -15.41
C GLY A 183 -15.56 16.15 -15.05
N GLU A 184 -15.93 14.87 -15.01
CA GLU A 184 -15.02 13.77 -14.70
C GLU A 184 -14.10 13.44 -15.88
N ARG A 185 -12.87 13.02 -15.57
CA ARG A 185 -11.90 12.59 -16.59
C ARG A 185 -12.10 11.12 -16.89
N ASN A 186 -12.59 10.85 -18.10
CA ASN A 186 -12.76 9.50 -18.62
C ASN A 186 -11.51 9.11 -19.41
N TRP A 187 -10.71 8.21 -18.85
CA TRP A 187 -9.45 7.77 -19.46
C TRP A 187 -9.68 6.74 -20.57
N VAL A 188 -9.09 7.01 -21.74
CA VAL A 188 -9.23 6.18 -22.94
C VAL A 188 -7.90 5.48 -23.22
N SER A 189 -7.99 4.18 -23.52
CA SER A 189 -6.83 3.36 -23.88
C SER A 189 -6.16 3.89 -25.14
N PRO A 190 -4.81 3.91 -25.20
CA PRO A 190 -4.07 4.26 -26.42
C PRO A 190 -4.44 3.39 -27.63
N VAL A 191 -4.92 2.17 -27.41
CA VAL A 191 -5.38 1.27 -28.47
C VAL A 191 -6.66 1.78 -29.13
N ASP A 192 -7.53 2.44 -28.35
CA ASP A 192 -8.82 2.94 -28.81
C ASP A 192 -8.74 4.40 -29.29
N ALA A 193 -7.59 5.05 -29.11
CA ALA A 193 -7.34 6.42 -29.52
C ALA A 193 -6.94 6.48 -31.01
N ILE A 194 -7.72 7.22 -31.80
CA ILE A 194 -7.42 7.56 -33.18
C ILE A 194 -6.66 8.88 -33.17
N VAL A 195 -5.37 8.84 -33.49
CA VAL A 195 -4.43 9.96 -33.30
C VAL A 195 -4.01 10.56 -34.63
N GLU A 196 -4.06 11.90 -34.73
CA GLU A 196 -3.49 12.68 -35.83
C GLU A 196 -2.16 13.29 -35.39
N ARG A 197 -1.13 13.18 -36.24
CA ARG A 197 0.23 13.64 -35.97
C ARG A 197 0.70 14.67 -36.99
N ASP A 198 1.53 15.61 -36.54
CA ASP A 198 2.20 16.57 -37.43
C ASP A 198 3.40 15.93 -38.18
N GLU A 199 4.03 16.70 -39.07
CA GLU A 199 5.24 16.29 -39.81
C GLU A 199 6.43 15.93 -38.90
N LYS A 200 6.40 16.36 -37.63
CA LYS A 200 7.43 16.08 -36.62
C LYS A 200 7.04 14.90 -35.72
N GLY A 201 5.94 14.21 -36.00
CA GLY A 201 5.44 13.05 -35.26
C GLY A 201 4.74 13.38 -33.94
N ARG A 202 4.50 14.66 -33.65
CA ARG A 202 3.80 15.12 -32.43
C ARG A 202 2.31 14.92 -32.60
N ILE A 203 1.65 14.49 -31.52
CA ILE A 203 0.20 14.36 -31.49
C ILE A 203 -0.42 15.76 -31.48
N VAL A 204 -1.22 16.08 -32.50
CA VAL A 204 -1.92 17.36 -32.62
C VAL A 204 -3.39 17.25 -32.25
N LYS A 205 -4.02 16.11 -32.55
CA LYS A 205 -5.41 15.80 -32.20
C LYS A 205 -5.56 14.30 -31.94
N ALA A 206 -6.51 13.95 -31.09
CA ALA A 206 -6.89 12.56 -30.87
C ALA A 206 -8.39 12.48 -30.61
N LYS A 207 -9.01 11.39 -31.05
CA LYS A 207 -10.43 11.09 -30.81
C LYS A 207 -10.63 9.61 -30.52
N ASP A 208 -11.70 9.25 -29.84
CA ASP A 208 -12.11 7.85 -29.70
C ASP A 208 -13.06 7.43 -30.85
N ALA A 209 -13.50 6.17 -30.85
CA ALA A 209 -14.44 5.65 -31.84
C ALA A 209 -15.83 6.32 -31.78
N ALA A 210 -16.22 6.87 -30.63
CA ALA A 210 -17.47 7.61 -30.46
C ALA A 210 -17.36 9.07 -30.94
N GLY A 211 -16.13 9.55 -31.19
CA GLY A 211 -15.86 10.90 -31.67
C GLY A 211 -15.58 11.93 -30.57
N HIS A 212 -15.38 11.51 -29.32
CA HIS A 212 -14.98 12.42 -28.24
C HIS A 212 -13.57 12.97 -28.51
N GLU A 213 -13.39 14.27 -28.30
CA GLU A 213 -12.06 14.90 -28.40
C GLU A 213 -11.21 14.52 -27.18
N LEU A 214 -10.04 13.94 -27.43
CA LEU A 214 -9.14 13.42 -26.41
C LEU A 214 -8.01 14.39 -26.10
N VAL A 215 -7.74 14.59 -24.81
CA VAL A 215 -6.58 15.31 -24.30
C VAL A 215 -5.42 14.34 -24.13
N TYR A 216 -4.32 14.58 -24.86
CA TYR A 216 -3.07 13.85 -24.71
C TYR A 216 -2.26 14.39 -23.52
N THR A 217 -1.86 13.49 -22.61
CA THR A 217 -1.13 13.86 -21.37
C THR A 217 0.34 13.49 -21.37
N GLY A 218 0.87 13.02 -22.50
CA GLY A 218 2.24 12.54 -22.61
C GLY A 218 2.38 11.03 -22.38
N MET A 219 3.59 10.53 -22.61
CA MET A 219 3.98 9.19 -22.18
C MET A 219 4.07 9.15 -20.65
N SER A 220 3.38 8.19 -20.05
CA SER A 220 3.46 7.94 -18.62
C SER A 220 3.48 6.45 -18.31
N LYS A 221 3.85 6.10 -17.07
CA LYS A 221 3.83 4.72 -16.60
C LYS A 221 2.48 4.08 -16.92
N MET A 222 2.49 2.86 -17.45
CA MET A 222 1.27 2.07 -17.61
C MET A 222 0.62 1.84 -16.23
N SER A 223 -0.64 2.23 -16.08
CA SER A 223 -1.40 2.09 -14.83
C SER A 223 -2.88 1.81 -15.08
N LYS A 224 -3.50 1.10 -14.13
CA LYS A 224 -4.97 0.91 -14.13
C LYS A 224 -5.71 2.26 -14.04
N SER A 225 -5.17 3.22 -13.28
CA SER A 225 -5.80 4.53 -13.05
C SER A 225 -5.91 5.42 -14.28
N LYS A 226 -5.04 5.23 -15.28
CA LYS A 226 -5.03 6.02 -16.53
C LYS A 226 -5.51 5.22 -17.73
N ASN A 227 -5.97 3.99 -17.52
CA ASN A 227 -6.41 3.07 -18.56
C ASN A 227 -5.43 2.93 -19.75
N ASN A 228 -4.12 3.12 -19.52
CA ASN A 228 -3.09 3.10 -20.56
C ASN A 228 -2.25 1.81 -20.57
N GLY A 229 -2.68 0.80 -19.82
CA GLY A 229 -2.05 -0.52 -19.83
C GLY A 229 -2.48 -1.30 -21.05
N ASN A 230 -1.52 -1.67 -21.90
CA ASN A 230 -1.78 -2.67 -22.95
C ASN A 230 -1.85 -4.04 -22.29
N ARG A 231 -2.98 -4.74 -22.45
CA ARG A 231 -3.06 -6.15 -22.02
C ARG A 231 -2.14 -6.97 -22.92
N PRO A 232 -1.17 -7.72 -22.37
CA PRO A 232 -0.48 -8.73 -23.16
C PRO A 232 -1.52 -9.76 -23.59
N ALA A 233 -1.73 -9.92 -24.90
CA ALA A 233 -2.66 -10.90 -25.43
C ALA A 233 -2.14 -12.31 -25.10
N GLY A 234 -2.88 -13.04 -24.25
CA GLY A 234 -2.51 -14.37 -23.81
C GLY A 234 -3.39 -14.81 -22.65
N ASP A 235 -4.63 -15.18 -22.97
CA ASP A 235 -5.30 -16.39 -22.49
C ASP A 235 -6.54 -16.58 -23.37
N GLY A 236 -6.56 -17.68 -24.11
CA GLY A 236 -7.73 -18.16 -24.85
C GLY A 236 -8.71 -18.89 -23.93
#